data_AF-A0A834RFG2-F1
#
_entry.id   AF-A0A834RFG2-F1
#
_cell.length_a   1.000
_cell.length_b   1.000
_cell.length_c   1.000
_cell.angle_alpha   90.00
_cell.angle_beta   90.00
_cell.angle_gamma   90.00
#
_symmetry.space_group_name_H-M   'P 1'
#
loop_
_entity.id
_entity.type
_entity.pdbx_description
1 polymer ?
#
loop_
_entity_poly.entity_id
_entity_poly.type
_entity_poly.pdbx_seq_one_letter_code
_entity_poly.pdbx_strand_id
1 'polypeptide(L)'
;MTFRLKMLGETWPLFSEQDNPASYSRCLLTRILTYLYLTGFNLRLLLNPFNLAYDWQTSGIRLVRTWNDSRNLQTIYLLLTFFALVLRISNEILHRWRIVSQQRSDLKLLKPQRINKTPLSPKLSKVLLSLLFLSIPYLPASNLFITVGFVVAERLLYLPSIGLICLICCGLERIHLNQYRRCFQWCQTSLFLLVIVFALKTYQQNQVWNNRESLYRSGIVNVPENAKAHYNYGNWQQEIGNWNDAIYHYKTAIRLWPDHASAHNNLGTLYWKISKIDQAEKHFSRALTINPYHAKAHFNLGKIFRLQWGPSRDNEKWAKSRITITITKTIEDERQKKMK
;
A
#
# COMPACT_ATOMS: atom_id res chain seq x y z
N MET A 1 8.67 18.47 13.90
CA MET A 1 7.57 18.24 12.94
C MET A 1 7.21 19.53 12.19
N THR A 2 7.12 20.67 12.87
CA THR A 2 6.88 22.02 12.29
C THR A 2 7.85 22.40 11.16
N PHE A 3 9.16 22.18 11.33
CA PHE A 3 10.16 22.44 10.27
C PHE A 3 9.92 21.62 8.99
N ARG A 4 9.50 20.36 9.14
CA ARG A 4 9.21 19.48 8.00
C ARG A 4 7.93 19.89 7.27
N LEU A 5 6.90 20.33 8.00
CA LEU A 5 5.67 20.89 7.41
C LEU A 5 5.95 22.21 6.69
N LYS A 6 6.82 23.05 7.26
CA LYS A 6 7.26 24.30 6.62
C LYS A 6 8.04 24.06 5.33
N MET A 7 8.91 23.04 5.31
CA MET A 7 9.60 22.57 4.09
C MET A 7 8.65 21.99 3.03
N LEU A 8 7.50 21.44 3.44
CA LEU A 8 6.46 20.92 2.55
C LEU A 8 5.50 22.00 2.02
N GLY A 9 5.80 23.28 2.27
CA GLY A 9 4.95 24.38 1.83
C GLY A 9 3.62 24.46 2.59
N GLU A 10 3.61 24.02 3.86
CA GLU A 10 2.46 24.12 4.80
C GLU A 10 1.17 23.40 4.35
N THR A 11 1.22 22.66 3.24
CA THR A 11 0.09 21.88 2.74
C THR A 11 0.29 20.40 3.01
N TRP A 12 -0.80 19.71 3.31
CA TRP A 12 -0.79 18.27 3.42
C TRP A 12 -0.57 17.64 2.03
N PRO A 13 0.19 16.54 1.93
CA PRO A 13 0.33 15.84 0.66
C PRO A 13 -1.05 15.40 0.17
N LEU A 14 -1.43 15.88 -1.01
CA LEU A 14 -2.63 15.45 -1.70
C LEU A 14 -2.36 14.08 -2.32
N PHE A 15 -3.16 13.10 -1.94
CA PHE A 15 -3.14 11.79 -2.56
C PHE A 15 -4.14 11.74 -3.71
N SER A 16 -3.96 10.80 -4.61
CA SER A 16 -4.91 10.47 -5.67
C SER A 16 -5.70 9.22 -5.30
N GLU A 17 -6.83 9.00 -5.98
CA GLU A 17 -7.61 7.74 -5.84
C GLU A 17 -6.75 6.52 -6.18
N GLN A 18 -5.78 6.68 -7.08
CA GLN A 18 -4.85 5.63 -7.47
C GLN A 18 -3.90 5.25 -6.33
N ASP A 19 -3.53 6.20 -5.47
CA ASP A 19 -2.66 5.92 -4.33
C ASP A 19 -3.43 5.11 -3.28
N ASN A 20 -4.65 5.54 -2.97
CA ASN A 20 -5.50 4.90 -1.96
C ASN A 20 -6.98 4.85 -2.40
N PRO A 21 -7.39 3.82 -3.16
CA PRO A 21 -8.75 3.71 -3.67
C PRO A 21 -9.80 3.63 -2.56
N ALA A 22 -9.44 3.10 -1.39
CA ALA A 22 -10.35 2.97 -0.26
C ALA A 22 -10.77 4.35 0.25
N SER A 23 -9.85 5.32 0.38
CA SER A 23 -10.15 6.68 0.86
C SER A 23 -11.18 7.42 0.03
N TYR A 24 -11.18 7.20 -1.29
CA TYR A 24 -12.03 7.92 -2.24
C TYR A 24 -13.37 7.22 -2.50
N SER A 25 -13.61 6.06 -1.89
CA SER A 25 -14.90 5.39 -2.00
C SER A 25 -16.03 6.23 -1.39
N ARG A 26 -17.10 6.48 -2.16
CA ARG A 26 -18.29 7.22 -1.69
C ARG A 26 -19.04 6.51 -0.56
N CYS A 27 -18.90 5.19 -0.47
CA CYS A 27 -19.59 4.38 0.51
C CYS A 27 -18.75 4.26 1.79
N LEU A 28 -19.23 4.83 2.90
CA LEU A 28 -18.55 4.75 4.20
C LEU A 28 -18.33 3.30 4.64
N LEU A 29 -19.29 2.40 4.37
CA LEU A 29 -19.16 0.99 4.67
C LEU A 29 -17.96 0.35 3.97
N THR A 30 -17.79 0.63 2.67
CA THR A 30 -16.66 0.11 1.89
C THR A 30 -15.33 0.61 2.46
N ARG A 31 -15.26 1.88 2.88
CA ARG A 31 -14.07 2.47 3.52
C ARG A 31 -13.70 1.70 4.79
N ILE A 32 -14.66 1.57 5.72
CA ILE A 32 -14.45 0.93 7.02
C ILE A 32 -14.06 -0.54 6.84
N LEU A 33 -14.83 -1.30 6.06
CA LEU A 33 -14.55 -2.73 5.84
C LEU A 33 -13.17 -2.93 5.21
N THR A 34 -12.81 -2.10 4.22
CA THR A 34 -11.50 -2.20 3.57
C THR A 34 -10.37 -1.87 4.55
N TYR A 35 -10.47 -0.81 5.35
CA TYR A 35 -9.42 -0.46 6.32
C TYR A 35 -9.24 -1.49 7.45
N LEU A 36 -10.35 -2.04 7.94
CA LEU A 36 -10.29 -3.13 8.91
C LEU A 36 -9.64 -4.37 8.30
N TYR A 37 -10.01 -4.73 7.07
CA TYR A 37 -9.37 -5.82 6.34
C TYR A 37 -7.88 -5.57 6.09
N LEU A 38 -7.46 -4.36 5.74
CA LEU A 38 -6.06 -4.03 5.50
C LEU A 38 -5.18 -4.25 6.74
N THR A 39 -5.74 -4.12 7.95
CA THR A 39 -5.04 -4.51 9.18
C THR A 39 -4.76 -6.02 9.22
N GLY A 40 -5.74 -6.84 8.86
CA GLY A 40 -5.56 -8.29 8.72
C GLY A 40 -4.61 -8.66 7.58
N PHE A 41 -4.68 -7.95 6.46
CA PHE A 41 -3.78 -8.14 5.33
C PHE A 41 -2.32 -7.86 5.72
N ASN A 42 -2.04 -6.75 6.41
CA ASN A 42 -0.71 -6.41 6.89
C ASN A 42 -0.19 -7.42 7.93
N LEU A 43 -1.03 -7.90 8.84
CA LEU A 43 -0.64 -8.96 9.78
C LEU A 43 -0.31 -10.27 9.04
N ARG A 44 -1.07 -10.60 7.98
CA ARG A 44 -0.77 -11.77 7.14
C ARG A 44 0.55 -11.60 6.40
N LEU A 45 0.87 -10.42 5.87
CA LEU A 45 2.18 -10.15 5.27
C LEU A 45 3.31 -10.33 6.28
N LEU A 46 3.10 -9.91 7.54
CA LEU A 46 4.06 -10.08 8.62
C LEU A 46 4.31 -11.56 8.97
N LEU A 47 3.25 -12.38 9.00
CA LEU A 47 3.32 -13.80 9.38
C LEU A 47 3.69 -14.73 8.22
N ASN A 48 3.27 -14.41 7.00
CA ASN A 48 3.50 -15.20 5.80
C ASN A 48 3.64 -14.29 4.57
N PRO A 49 4.86 -13.73 4.33
CA PRO A 49 5.18 -12.92 3.16
C PRO A 49 5.27 -13.79 1.89
N PHE A 50 4.13 -14.27 1.38
CA PHE A 50 4.07 -15.11 0.19
C PHE A 50 3.83 -14.30 -1.10
N ASN A 51 2.89 -13.35 -1.07
CA ASN A 51 2.61 -12.46 -2.19
C ASN A 51 3.21 -11.09 -1.88
N LEU A 52 4.46 -10.88 -2.28
CA LEU A 52 5.13 -9.59 -2.14
C LEU A 52 5.02 -8.82 -3.45
N ALA A 53 4.75 -7.52 -3.36
CA ALA A 53 4.66 -6.64 -4.51
C ALA A 53 5.47 -5.39 -4.24
N TYR A 54 6.21 -4.92 -5.24
CA TYR A 54 6.96 -3.68 -5.11
C TYR A 54 6.04 -2.44 -5.05
N ASP A 55 4.79 -2.57 -5.49
CA ASP A 55 3.78 -1.51 -5.46
C ASP A 55 2.36 -2.08 -5.29
N TRP A 56 1.71 -1.75 -4.17
CA TRP A 56 0.33 -2.14 -3.84
C TRP A 56 -0.73 -1.12 -4.29
N GLN A 57 -0.32 -0.01 -4.93
CA GLN A 57 -1.22 1.03 -5.40
C GLN A 57 -2.08 0.59 -6.59
N THR A 58 -2.96 1.48 -7.06
CA THR A 58 -3.82 1.29 -8.24
C THR A 58 -4.63 0.00 -8.19
N SER A 59 -5.51 -0.12 -7.18
CA SER A 59 -6.39 -1.29 -7.00
C SER A 59 -5.66 -2.61 -6.78
N GLY A 60 -4.38 -2.59 -6.39
CA GLY A 60 -3.64 -3.81 -6.07
C GLY A 60 -4.24 -4.63 -4.92
N ILE A 61 -5.05 -3.98 -4.08
CA ILE A 61 -5.90 -4.63 -3.10
C ILE A 61 -7.35 -4.26 -3.41
N ARG A 62 -8.18 -5.27 -3.68
CA ARG A 62 -9.59 -5.08 -3.97
C ARG A 62 -10.33 -4.52 -2.76
N LEU A 63 -11.20 -3.55 -3.00
CA LEU A 63 -12.08 -3.01 -1.96
C LEU A 63 -13.02 -4.10 -1.41
N VAL A 64 -13.32 -4.01 -0.12
CA VAL A 64 -14.33 -4.85 0.55
C VAL A 64 -15.63 -4.07 0.57
N ARG A 65 -16.59 -4.46 -0.29
CA ARG A 65 -17.83 -3.70 -0.49
C ARG A 65 -19.01 -4.18 0.36
N THR A 66 -18.96 -5.44 0.80
CA THR A 66 -20.09 -6.12 1.44
C THR A 66 -19.67 -6.81 2.73
N TRP A 67 -20.61 -6.96 3.66
CA TRP A 67 -20.41 -7.70 4.91
C TRP A 67 -20.16 -9.19 4.69
N ASN A 68 -20.77 -9.78 3.65
CA ASN A 68 -20.65 -11.21 3.32
C ASN A 68 -19.34 -11.57 2.60
N ASP A 69 -18.37 -10.65 2.53
CA ASP A 69 -17.07 -10.96 1.97
C ASP A 69 -16.29 -11.86 2.94
N SER A 70 -15.79 -13.01 2.44
CA SER A 70 -14.99 -13.96 3.23
C SER A 70 -13.81 -13.32 3.95
N ARG A 71 -13.25 -12.23 3.40
CA ARG A 71 -12.15 -11.46 3.99
C ARG A 71 -12.52 -10.84 5.33
N ASN A 72 -13.80 -10.56 5.57
CA ASN A 72 -14.27 -10.05 6.86
C ASN A 72 -14.13 -11.07 7.98
N LEU A 73 -14.11 -12.37 7.70
CA LEU A 73 -13.88 -13.39 8.73
C LEU A 73 -12.47 -13.24 9.33
N GLN A 74 -11.47 -12.97 8.49
CA GLN A 74 -10.10 -12.71 8.94
C GLN A 74 -10.06 -11.47 9.84
N THR A 75 -10.76 -10.41 9.44
CA THR A 75 -10.88 -9.16 10.20
C THR A 75 -11.52 -9.41 11.57
N ILE A 76 -12.64 -10.14 11.61
CA ILE A 76 -13.37 -10.45 12.85
C ILE A 76 -12.47 -11.26 13.78
N TYR A 77 -11.80 -12.30 13.29
CA TYR A 77 -10.87 -13.09 14.08
C TYR A 77 -9.74 -12.21 14.69
N LEU A 78 -9.17 -11.30 13.89
CA LEU A 78 -8.14 -10.39 14.36
C LEU A 78 -8.65 -9.42 15.42
N LEU A 79 -9.84 -8.84 15.23
CA LEU A 79 -10.44 -7.94 16.20
C LEU A 79 -10.80 -8.65 17.51
N LEU A 80 -11.34 -9.87 17.44
CA LEU A 80 -11.64 -10.68 18.63
C LEU A 80 -10.38 -11.05 19.40
N THR A 81 -9.32 -11.49 18.71
CA THR A 81 -8.04 -11.81 19.35
C THR A 81 -7.39 -10.58 19.98
N PHE A 82 -7.41 -9.43 19.29
CA PHE A 82 -6.93 -8.17 19.83
C PHE A 82 -7.75 -7.73 21.06
N PHE A 83 -9.08 -7.79 20.98
CA PHE A 83 -9.98 -7.42 22.07
C PHE A 83 -9.77 -8.30 23.31
N ALA A 84 -9.68 -9.62 23.15
CA ALA A 84 -9.40 -10.55 24.23
C ALA A 84 -8.05 -10.26 24.90
N LEU A 85 -7.04 -9.90 24.10
CA LEU A 85 -5.71 -9.55 24.58
C LEU A 85 -5.71 -8.22 25.36
N VAL A 86 -6.41 -7.20 24.87
CA VAL A 86 -6.61 -5.93 25.58
C VAL A 86 -7.33 -6.15 26.90
N LEU A 87 -8.44 -6.91 26.92
CA LEU A 87 -9.16 -7.23 28.15
C LEU A 87 -8.25 -7.91 29.19
N ARG A 88 -7.45 -8.88 28.75
CA ARG A 88 -6.52 -9.60 29.64
C ARG A 88 -5.48 -8.67 30.25
N ILE A 89 -4.92 -7.75 29.46
CA ILE A 89 -3.93 -6.79 29.91
C ILE A 89 -4.55 -5.76 30.86
N SER A 90 -5.72 -5.22 30.50
CA SER A 90 -6.46 -4.28 31.34
C SER A 90 -6.81 -4.88 32.70
N ASN A 91 -7.24 -6.14 32.72
CA ASN A 91 -7.54 -6.86 33.97
C ASN A 91 -6.29 -7.04 34.84
N GLU A 92 -5.15 -7.42 34.26
CA GLU A 92 -3.88 -7.56 34.99
C GLU A 92 -3.38 -6.20 35.54
N ILE A 93 -3.51 -5.12 34.76
CA ILE A 93 -3.17 -3.77 35.19
C ILE A 93 -4.08 -3.34 36.35
N LEU A 94 -5.40 -3.53 36.22
CA LEU A 94 -6.37 -3.14 37.24
C LEU A 94 -6.17 -3.94 38.53
N HIS A 95 -5.92 -5.25 38.42
CA HIS A 95 -5.62 -6.10 39.57
C HIS A 95 -4.38 -5.61 40.33
N ARG A 96 -3.30 -5.26 39.62
CA ARG A 96 -2.09 -4.70 40.24
C ARG A 96 -2.33 -3.33 40.84
N TRP A 97 -3.07 -2.47 40.15
CA TRP A 97 -3.44 -1.16 40.66
C TRP A 97 -4.21 -1.28 41.97
N ARG A 98 -5.15 -2.23 42.08
CA ARG A 98 -5.87 -2.53 43.33
C ARG A 98 -4.91 -2.94 44.45
N ILE A 99 -4.00 -3.90 44.22
CA ILE A 99 -3.02 -4.34 45.23
C ILE A 99 -2.17 -3.15 45.73
N VAL A 100 -1.64 -2.34 44.81
CA VAL A 100 -0.82 -1.18 45.17
C VAL A 100 -1.64 -0.12 45.90
N SER A 101 -2.88 0.12 45.48
CA SER A 101 -3.77 1.06 46.15
C SER A 101 -4.07 0.64 47.59
N GLN A 102 -4.21 -0.67 47.82
CA GLN A 102 -4.46 -1.24 49.14
C GLN A 102 -3.20 -1.21 50.02
N GLN A 103 -2.03 -1.58 49.48
CA GLN A 103 -0.76 -1.36 50.19
C GLN A 103 -0.54 0.11 50.56
N ARG A 104 -0.96 1.05 49.70
CA ARG A 104 -0.83 2.49 49.96
C ARG A 104 -1.81 3.00 51.03
N SER A 105 -3.01 2.42 51.15
CA SER A 105 -3.89 2.73 52.29
C SER A 105 -3.31 2.19 53.59
N ASP A 106 -2.74 0.98 53.57
CA ASP A 106 -2.14 0.35 54.76
C ASP A 106 -0.86 1.08 55.20
N LEU A 107 -0.02 1.51 54.24
CA LEU A 107 1.18 2.32 54.48
C LEU A 107 0.90 3.78 54.84
N LYS A 108 -0.32 4.30 54.69
CA LYS A 108 -0.69 5.63 55.24
C LYS A 108 -0.93 5.58 56.76
N LEU A 109 -1.22 4.40 57.32
CA LEU A 109 -1.40 4.19 58.76
C LEU A 109 -0.06 4.00 59.50
N LEU A 110 1.01 3.64 58.78
CA LEU A 110 2.39 3.54 59.28
C LEU A 110 3.20 4.73 58.74
N LYS A 111 4.11 5.34 59.52
CA LYS A 111 4.84 6.58 59.18
C LYS A 111 5.40 6.62 57.73
N PRO A 112 5.51 7.82 57.10
CA PRO A 112 5.77 7.94 55.67
C PRO A 112 7.22 7.55 55.33
N GLN A 113 7.45 6.28 55.02
CA GLN A 113 8.64 5.88 54.31
C GLN A 113 8.43 6.06 52.79
N ARG A 114 9.54 6.45 52.13
CA ARG A 114 9.66 6.78 50.71
C ARG A 114 8.84 5.82 49.85
N ILE A 115 7.74 6.31 49.26
CA ILE A 115 6.92 5.54 48.33
C ILE A 115 7.74 5.31 47.06
N ASN A 116 8.45 4.19 46.99
CA ASN A 116 9.05 3.74 45.75
C ASN A 116 7.91 3.48 44.76
N LYS A 117 7.88 4.20 43.63
CA LYS A 117 6.98 3.89 42.51
C LYS A 117 7.23 2.42 42.17
N THR A 118 6.26 1.54 42.43
CA THR A 118 6.39 0.13 42.06
C THR A 118 6.26 0.04 40.55
N PRO A 119 7.34 -0.29 39.82
CA PRO A 119 7.26 -0.44 38.38
C PRO A 119 6.29 -1.58 38.04
N LEU A 120 5.69 -1.55 36.84
CA LEU A 120 4.98 -2.71 36.30
C LEU A 120 5.87 -3.96 36.44
N SER A 121 5.26 -5.14 36.67
CA SER A 121 6.06 -6.36 36.75
C SER A 121 6.91 -6.50 35.47
N PRO A 122 8.17 -6.92 35.57
CA PRO A 122 9.05 -6.99 34.41
C PRO A 122 8.43 -7.86 33.30
N LYS A 123 7.64 -8.87 33.68
CA LYS A 123 6.86 -9.71 32.77
C LYS A 123 5.80 -8.91 31.99
N LEU A 124 4.97 -8.13 32.70
CA LEU A 124 3.92 -7.33 32.07
C LEU A 124 4.53 -6.20 31.22
N SER A 125 5.63 -5.60 31.67
CA SER A 125 6.37 -4.57 30.93
C SER A 125 6.89 -5.10 29.59
N LYS A 126 7.49 -6.31 29.57
CA LYS A 126 7.97 -6.95 28.33
C LYS A 126 6.83 -7.17 27.32
N VAL A 127 5.71 -7.75 27.76
CA VAL A 127 4.56 -8.03 26.89
C VAL A 127 3.93 -6.72 26.38
N LEU A 128 3.73 -5.75 27.26
CA LEU A 128 3.17 -4.45 26.90
C LEU A 128 4.07 -3.74 25.87
N LEU A 129 5.38 -3.67 26.11
CA LEU A 129 6.32 -3.07 25.18
C LEU A 129 6.28 -3.75 23.80
N SER A 130 6.22 -5.08 23.78
CA SER A 130 6.15 -5.85 22.53
C SER A 130 4.88 -5.52 21.74
N LEU A 131 3.74 -5.35 22.42
CA LEU A 131 2.47 -4.98 21.80
C LEU A 131 2.46 -3.52 21.32
N LEU A 132 3.12 -2.62 22.04
CA LEU A 132 3.27 -1.24 21.62
C LEU A 132 4.08 -1.16 20.32
N PHE A 133 5.20 -1.89 20.22
CA PHE A 133 5.95 -2.00 18.97
C PHE A 133 5.16 -2.66 17.84
N LEU A 134 4.30 -3.64 18.16
CA LEU A 134 3.45 -4.31 17.17
C LEU A 134 2.37 -3.38 16.60
N SER A 135 1.76 -2.52 17.43
CA SER A 135 0.53 -1.79 17.08
C SER A 135 0.73 -0.30 16.80
N ILE A 136 1.52 0.43 17.60
CA ILE A 136 1.65 1.89 17.47
C ILE A 136 2.24 2.31 16.12
N PRO A 137 3.34 1.70 15.63
CA PRO A 137 3.91 2.08 14.33
C PRO A 137 2.94 1.92 13.16
N TYR A 138 1.93 1.05 13.29
CA TYR A 138 0.93 0.82 12.26
C TYR A 138 -0.22 1.83 12.29
N LEU A 139 -0.50 2.47 13.44
CA LEU A 139 -1.64 3.40 13.58
C LEU A 139 -1.67 4.50 12.50
N PRO A 140 -0.56 5.19 12.17
CA PRO A 140 -0.58 6.19 11.10
C PRO A 140 -0.89 5.61 9.72
N ALA A 141 -0.50 4.36 9.47
CA ALA A 141 -0.72 3.68 8.19
C ALA A 141 -2.08 2.97 8.10
N SER A 142 -2.77 2.79 9.24
CA SER A 142 -4.08 2.11 9.30
C SER A 142 -5.20 2.86 8.57
N ASN A 143 -4.99 4.16 8.29
CA ASN A 143 -5.99 5.07 7.73
C ASN A 143 -7.31 5.19 8.52
N LEU A 144 -7.34 4.71 9.78
CA LEU A 144 -8.48 4.88 10.68
C LEU A 144 -8.57 6.33 11.21
N PHE A 145 -7.44 7.01 11.36
CA PHE A 145 -7.38 8.37 11.93
C PHE A 145 -6.87 9.42 10.95
N ILE A 146 -5.89 9.08 10.11
CA ILE A 146 -5.25 9.98 9.16
C ILE A 146 -5.18 9.26 7.82
N THR A 147 -5.70 9.88 6.76
CA THR A 147 -5.65 9.29 5.42
C THR A 147 -4.26 9.44 4.82
N VAL A 148 -3.59 8.31 4.61
CA VAL A 148 -2.29 8.22 3.92
C VAL A 148 -2.47 7.51 2.57
N GLY A 149 -1.66 7.89 1.58
CA GLY A 149 -1.69 7.25 0.26
C GLY A 149 -1.21 5.79 0.24
N PHE A 150 -0.21 5.43 1.04
CA PHE A 150 0.37 4.08 1.04
C PHE A 150 -0.09 3.29 2.26
N VAL A 151 -1.19 2.54 2.11
CA VAL A 151 -1.82 1.79 3.21
C VAL A 151 -1.14 0.43 3.46
N VAL A 152 -0.45 -0.07 2.44
CA VAL A 152 0.33 -1.30 2.51
C VAL A 152 1.70 -1.03 1.92
N ALA A 153 2.72 -1.31 2.72
CA ALA A 153 4.11 -1.33 2.30
C ALA A 153 4.91 -2.15 3.31
N GLU A 154 5.83 -2.96 2.82
CA GLU A 154 6.67 -3.84 3.63
C GLU A 154 7.50 -3.05 4.64
N ARG A 155 7.94 -1.83 4.27
CA ARG A 155 8.66 -0.91 5.17
C ARG A 155 7.88 -0.52 6.43
N LEU A 156 6.55 -0.58 6.40
CA LEU A 156 5.71 -0.30 7.57
C LEU A 156 5.76 -1.44 8.59
N LEU A 157 6.19 -2.64 8.18
CA LEU A 157 6.20 -3.85 8.99
C LEU A 157 7.50 -4.05 9.77
N TYR A 158 8.54 -3.23 9.57
CA TYR A 158 9.81 -3.37 10.29
C TYR A 158 9.66 -3.20 11.80
N LEU A 159 9.07 -2.11 12.27
CA LEU A 159 8.84 -1.92 13.71
C LEU A 159 7.82 -2.94 14.28
N PRO A 160 6.69 -3.22 13.60
CA PRO A 160 5.80 -4.31 14.01
C PRO A 160 6.49 -5.67 14.13
N SER A 161 7.44 -5.99 13.25
CA SER A 161 8.19 -7.26 13.30
C SER A 161 9.03 -7.40 14.57
N ILE A 162 9.62 -6.31 15.06
CA ILE A 162 10.33 -6.30 16.35
C ILE A 162 9.37 -6.66 17.48
N GLY A 163 8.17 -6.05 17.50
CA GLY A 163 7.13 -6.37 18.47
C GLY A 163 6.71 -7.85 18.44
N LEU A 164 6.53 -8.42 17.24
CA LEU A 164 6.20 -9.83 17.07
C LEU A 164 7.32 -10.75 17.57
N ILE A 165 8.59 -10.45 17.23
CA ILE A 165 9.75 -11.23 17.68
C ILE A 165 9.83 -11.20 19.22
N CYS A 166 9.67 -10.04 19.84
CA CYS A 166 9.66 -9.91 21.30
C CYS A 166 8.54 -10.74 21.95
N LEU A 167 7.34 -10.78 21.34
CA LEU A 167 6.24 -11.64 21.82
C LEU A 167 6.58 -13.13 21.72
N ILE A 168 7.18 -13.57 20.61
CA ILE A 168 7.62 -14.96 20.43
C ILE A 168 8.68 -15.33 21.48
N CYS A 169 9.67 -14.46 21.71
CA CYS A 169 10.69 -14.66 22.74
C CYS A 169 10.08 -14.75 24.14
N CYS A 170 9.12 -13.88 24.49
CA CYS A 170 8.41 -13.95 25.76
C CYS A 170 7.63 -15.28 25.92
N GLY A 171 7.02 -15.77 24.84
CA GLY A 171 6.34 -17.06 24.81
C GLY A 171 7.30 -18.22 25.06
N LEU A 172 8.43 -18.25 24.36
CA LEU A 172 9.48 -19.27 24.51
C LEU A 172 10.10 -19.27 25.91
N GLU A 173 10.40 -18.08 26.46
CA GLU A 173 10.91 -17.92 27.84
C GLU A 173 9.93 -18.56 28.84
N ARG A 174 8.62 -18.38 28.64
CA ARG A 174 7.60 -18.94 29.52
C ARG A 174 7.47 -20.46 29.42
N ILE A 175 7.57 -21.03 28.22
CA ILE A 175 7.55 -22.48 28.02
C ILE A 175 8.79 -23.11 28.68
N HIS A 176 9.95 -22.48 28.54
CA HIS A 176 11.20 -22.92 29.15
C HIS A 176 11.13 -22.91 30.68
N LEU A 177 10.69 -21.80 31.29
CA LEU A 177 10.59 -21.65 32.74
C LEU A 177 9.58 -22.60 33.39
N ASN A 178 8.51 -22.98 32.68
CA ASN A 178 7.51 -23.92 33.17
C ASN A 178 7.93 -25.40 32.99
N GLN A 179 9.21 -25.68 32.72
CA GLN A 179 9.79 -27.02 32.60
C GLN A 179 9.15 -27.92 31.52
N TYR A 180 8.43 -27.35 30.54
CA TYR A 180 7.88 -28.09 29.40
C TYR A 180 8.96 -28.38 28.34
N ARG A 181 10.02 -29.11 28.72
CA ARG A 181 11.25 -29.29 27.93
C ARG A 181 11.00 -29.85 26.52
N ARG A 182 10.09 -30.83 26.39
CA ARG A 182 9.69 -31.37 25.06
C ARG A 182 9.02 -30.29 24.20
N CYS A 183 8.05 -29.56 24.75
CA CYS A 183 7.36 -28.49 24.03
C CYS A 183 8.35 -27.40 23.57
N PHE A 184 9.28 -27.01 24.44
CA PHE A 184 10.32 -26.05 24.11
C PHE A 184 11.19 -26.53 22.94
N GLN A 185 11.61 -27.80 22.93
CA GLN A 185 12.36 -28.41 21.81
C GLN A 185 11.56 -28.42 20.50
N TRP A 186 10.26 -28.76 20.54
CA TRP A 186 9.38 -28.69 19.37
C TRP A 186 9.24 -27.25 18.84
N CYS A 187 9.09 -26.26 19.73
CA CYS A 187 9.04 -24.86 19.33
C CYS A 187 10.37 -24.37 18.73
N GLN A 188 11.51 -24.77 19.30
CA GLN A 188 12.83 -24.42 18.76
C GLN A 188 13.10 -25.04 17.39
N THR A 189 12.80 -26.33 17.24
CA THR A 189 12.94 -27.03 15.95
C THR A 189 12.00 -26.45 14.90
N SER A 190 10.75 -26.14 15.26
CA SER A 190 9.81 -25.45 14.37
C SER A 190 10.31 -24.06 13.97
N LEU A 191 10.89 -23.29 14.89
CA LEU A 191 11.45 -21.96 14.59
C LEU A 191 12.66 -22.08 13.65
N PHE A 192 13.53 -23.06 13.88
CA PHE A 192 14.68 -23.33 13.02
C PHE A 192 14.25 -23.71 11.59
N LEU A 193 13.26 -24.61 11.45
CA LEU A 193 12.67 -24.95 10.15
C LEU A 193 12.05 -23.74 9.48
N LEU A 194 11.35 -22.89 10.23
CA LEU A 194 10.74 -21.67 9.71
C LEU A 194 11.81 -20.69 9.19
N VAL A 195 12.94 -20.55 9.88
CA VAL A 195 14.09 -19.75 9.42
C VAL A 195 14.64 -20.30 8.11
N ILE A 196 14.80 -21.62 7.97
CA ILE A 196 15.24 -22.25 6.71
C ILE A 196 14.24 -21.95 5.59
N VAL A 197 12.95 -22.14 5.83
CA VAL A 197 11.90 -21.86 4.84
C VAL A 197 11.94 -20.39 4.41
N PHE A 198 12.08 -19.45 5.34
CA PHE A 198 12.18 -18.02 4.98
C PHE A 198 13.51 -17.63 4.34
N ALA A 199 14.61 -18.30 4.67
CA ALA A 199 15.88 -18.12 3.95
C ALA A 199 15.74 -18.58 2.50
N LEU A 200 15.11 -19.72 2.25
CA LEU A 200 14.82 -20.22 0.90
C LEU A 200 13.87 -19.30 0.14
N LYS A 201 12.79 -18.82 0.78
CA LYS A 201 11.89 -17.83 0.18
C LYS A 201 12.62 -16.52 -0.16
N THR A 202 13.48 -16.04 0.72
CA THR A 202 14.31 -14.85 0.47
C THR A 202 15.23 -15.08 -0.73
N TYR A 203 15.87 -16.25 -0.82
CA TYR A 203 16.70 -16.62 -1.97
C TYR A 203 15.89 -16.64 -3.27
N GLN A 204 14.71 -17.26 -3.29
CA GLN A 204 13.80 -17.25 -4.44
C GLN A 204 13.36 -15.83 -4.81
N GLN A 205 13.01 -15.01 -3.81
CA GLN A 205 12.61 -13.63 -4.03
C GLN A 205 13.75 -12.81 -4.63
N ASN A 206 15.01 -13.03 -4.22
CA ASN A 206 16.16 -12.35 -4.82
C ASN A 206 16.33 -12.66 -6.31
N GLN A 207 15.93 -13.86 -6.76
CA GLN A 207 15.93 -14.18 -8.20
C GLN A 207 14.95 -13.31 -8.99
N VAL A 208 13.82 -12.92 -8.40
CA VAL A 208 12.85 -11.99 -9.02
C VAL A 208 13.47 -10.63 -9.30
N TRP A 209 14.34 -10.15 -8.41
CA TRP A 209 15.05 -8.87 -8.53
C TRP A 209 16.30 -8.95 -9.42
N ASN A 210 16.69 -10.14 -9.88
CA ASN A 210 17.92 -10.34 -10.63
C ASN A 210 17.89 -9.68 -12.01
N ASN A 211 16.72 -9.64 -12.66
CA ASN A 211 16.58 -8.97 -13.95
C ASN A 211 15.24 -8.23 -14.08
N ARG A 212 15.18 -7.34 -15.08
CA ARG A 212 14.03 -6.47 -15.34
C ARG A 212 12.78 -7.27 -15.75
N GLU A 213 12.95 -8.33 -16.54
CA GLU A 213 11.84 -9.18 -16.99
C GLU A 213 11.15 -9.85 -15.82
N SER A 214 11.91 -10.57 -14.98
CA SER A 214 11.38 -11.27 -13.82
C SER A 214 10.70 -10.32 -12.85
N LEU A 215 11.27 -9.12 -12.66
CA LEU A 215 10.69 -8.10 -11.81
C LEU A 215 9.32 -7.64 -12.32
N TYR A 216 9.21 -7.21 -13.59
CA TYR A 216 7.94 -6.74 -14.12
C TYR A 216 6.92 -7.87 -14.29
N ARG A 217 7.37 -9.07 -14.67
CA ARG A 217 6.50 -10.27 -14.73
C ARG A 217 5.95 -10.63 -13.36
N SER A 218 6.75 -10.55 -12.29
CA SER A 218 6.27 -10.79 -10.93
C SER A 218 5.20 -9.78 -10.51
N GLY A 219 5.31 -8.52 -10.94
CA GLY A 219 4.33 -7.48 -10.66
C GLY A 219 2.93 -7.83 -11.17
N ILE A 220 2.83 -8.27 -12.43
CA ILE A 220 1.54 -8.66 -13.03
C ILE A 220 0.99 -9.99 -12.49
N VAL A 221 1.85 -10.87 -11.98
CA VAL A 221 1.41 -12.14 -11.36
C VAL A 221 0.92 -11.91 -9.94
N ASN A 222 1.66 -11.15 -9.13
CA ASN A 222 1.34 -10.90 -7.73
C ASN A 222 0.21 -9.90 -7.57
N VAL A 223 0.10 -8.94 -8.50
CA VAL A 223 -0.92 -7.89 -8.47
C VAL A 223 -1.53 -7.69 -9.87
N PRO A 224 -2.34 -8.65 -10.36
CA PRO A 224 -2.88 -8.64 -11.73
C PRO A 224 -3.85 -7.50 -12.03
N GLU A 225 -4.33 -6.79 -11.01
CA GLU A 225 -5.22 -5.63 -11.17
C GLU A 225 -4.49 -4.30 -11.00
N ASN A 226 -3.16 -4.30 -10.92
CA ASN A 226 -2.36 -3.08 -10.81
C ASN A 226 -2.07 -2.50 -12.20
N ALA A 227 -2.65 -1.34 -12.49
CA ALA A 227 -2.47 -0.65 -13.77
C ALA A 227 -0.99 -0.28 -14.05
N LYS A 228 -0.24 0.14 -13.02
CA LYS A 228 1.19 0.48 -13.15
C LYS A 228 2.04 -0.75 -13.45
N ALA A 229 1.72 -1.91 -12.87
CA ALA A 229 2.41 -3.17 -13.16
C ALA A 229 2.25 -3.55 -14.65
N HIS A 230 1.01 -3.50 -15.16
CA HIS A 230 0.76 -3.72 -16.59
C HIS A 230 1.45 -2.68 -17.47
N TYR A 231 1.41 -1.39 -17.12
CA TYR A 231 2.08 -0.34 -17.88
C TYR A 231 3.60 -0.54 -17.94
N ASN A 232 4.24 -0.86 -16.82
CA ASN A 232 5.68 -1.09 -16.75
C ASN A 232 6.10 -2.34 -17.53
N TYR A 233 5.34 -3.44 -17.42
CA TYR A 233 5.59 -4.64 -18.23
C TYR A 233 5.39 -4.36 -19.72
N GLY A 234 4.37 -3.56 -20.10
CA GLY A 234 4.15 -3.11 -21.46
C GLY A 234 5.29 -2.25 -22.02
N ASN A 235 5.88 -1.37 -21.21
CA ASN A 235 7.07 -0.60 -21.60
C ASN A 235 8.24 -1.52 -21.92
N TRP A 236 8.50 -2.52 -21.07
CA TRP A 236 9.55 -3.50 -21.30
C TRP A 236 9.30 -4.34 -22.56
N GLN A 237 8.06 -4.81 -22.77
CA GLN A 237 7.68 -5.53 -23.99
C GLN A 237 7.90 -4.69 -25.26
N GLN A 238 7.61 -3.39 -25.18
CA GLN A 238 7.90 -2.46 -26.27
C GLN A 238 9.42 -2.30 -26.50
N GLU A 239 10.22 -2.24 -25.43
CA GLU A 239 11.69 -2.13 -25.51
C GLU A 239 12.31 -3.34 -26.24
N ILE A 240 11.84 -4.55 -25.95
CA ILE A 240 12.34 -5.78 -26.60
C ILE A 240 11.73 -6.03 -28.00
N GLY A 241 10.84 -5.17 -28.46
CA GLY A 241 10.23 -5.25 -29.80
C GLY A 241 8.98 -6.12 -29.89
N ASN A 242 8.46 -6.66 -28.79
CA ASN A 242 7.22 -7.44 -28.77
C ASN A 242 6.00 -6.52 -28.67
N TRP A 243 5.61 -5.94 -29.80
CA TRP A 243 4.58 -4.88 -29.83
C TRP A 243 3.17 -5.39 -29.51
N ASN A 244 2.86 -6.66 -29.82
CA ASN A 244 1.53 -7.22 -29.55
C ASN A 244 1.27 -7.34 -28.05
N ASP A 245 2.23 -7.87 -27.30
CA ASP A 245 2.11 -7.96 -25.84
C ASP A 245 2.12 -6.56 -25.20
N ALA A 246 2.97 -5.65 -25.69
CA ALA A 246 2.95 -4.28 -25.22
C ALA A 246 1.57 -3.61 -25.40
N ILE A 247 0.93 -3.79 -26.57
CA ILE A 247 -0.44 -3.30 -26.82
C ILE A 247 -1.44 -3.93 -25.84
N TYR A 248 -1.38 -5.24 -25.62
CA TYR A 248 -2.25 -5.94 -24.66
C TYR A 248 -2.12 -5.37 -23.25
N HIS A 249 -0.88 -5.19 -22.78
CA HIS A 249 -0.60 -4.69 -21.45
C HIS A 249 -0.96 -3.21 -21.29
N TYR A 250 -0.72 -2.35 -22.28
CA TYR A 250 -1.20 -0.96 -22.24
C TYR A 250 -2.72 -0.86 -22.25
N LYS A 251 -3.41 -1.67 -23.06
CA LYS A 251 -4.89 -1.74 -23.03
C LYS A 251 -5.39 -2.16 -21.67
N THR A 252 -4.74 -3.14 -21.05
CA THR A 252 -5.09 -3.61 -19.70
C THR A 252 -4.85 -2.52 -18.65
N ALA A 253 -3.72 -1.81 -18.73
CA ALA A 253 -3.42 -0.67 -17.86
C ALA A 253 -4.47 0.44 -18.01
N ILE A 254 -4.88 0.78 -19.24
CA ILE A 254 -5.93 1.78 -19.52
C ILE A 254 -7.31 1.29 -19.03
N ARG A 255 -7.62 0.00 -19.15
CA ARG A 255 -8.86 -0.57 -18.60
C ARG A 255 -8.93 -0.42 -17.08
N LEU A 256 -7.81 -0.69 -16.39
CA LEU A 256 -7.69 -0.59 -14.94
C LEU A 256 -7.60 0.86 -14.47
N TRP A 257 -6.98 1.74 -15.26
CA TRP A 257 -6.85 3.17 -15.01
C TRP A 257 -7.07 3.98 -16.31
N PRO A 258 -8.33 4.37 -16.60
CA PRO A 258 -8.69 5.08 -17.84
C PRO A 258 -8.04 6.46 -18.01
N ASP A 259 -7.60 7.06 -16.90
CA ASP A 259 -6.95 8.37 -16.87
C ASP A 259 -5.42 8.26 -16.78
N HIS A 260 -4.84 7.17 -17.31
CA HIS A 260 -3.39 7.01 -17.40
C HIS A 260 -2.85 7.66 -18.68
N ALA A 261 -2.53 8.95 -18.63
CA ALA A 261 -2.04 9.72 -19.80
C ALA A 261 -0.83 9.08 -20.51
N SER A 262 0.17 8.62 -19.76
CA SER A 262 1.37 8.00 -20.34
C SER A 262 1.10 6.64 -21.00
N ALA A 263 0.19 5.83 -20.45
CA ALA A 263 -0.23 4.59 -21.10
C ALA A 263 -0.94 4.85 -22.43
N HIS A 264 -1.81 5.88 -22.49
CA HIS A 264 -2.41 6.33 -23.73
C HIS A 264 -1.36 6.81 -24.74
N ASN A 265 -0.39 7.63 -24.33
CA ASN A 265 0.68 8.07 -25.22
C ASN A 265 1.51 6.89 -25.77
N ASN A 266 1.87 5.92 -24.94
CA ASN A 266 2.69 4.79 -25.39
C ASN A 266 1.89 3.84 -26.31
N LEU A 267 0.61 3.59 -26.00
CA LEU A 267 -0.27 2.84 -26.89
C LEU A 267 -0.46 3.56 -28.23
N GLY A 268 -0.63 4.88 -28.24
CA GLY A 268 -0.70 5.68 -29.46
C GLY A 268 0.59 5.59 -30.28
N THR A 269 1.74 5.57 -29.61
CA THR A 269 3.05 5.40 -30.27
C THR A 269 3.16 4.03 -30.96
N LEU A 270 2.66 2.95 -30.34
CA LEU A 270 2.63 1.64 -30.96
C LEU A 270 1.64 1.59 -32.14
N TYR A 271 0.45 2.17 -32.00
CA TYR A 271 -0.51 2.24 -33.10
C TYR A 271 0.02 3.00 -34.31
N TRP A 272 0.77 4.09 -34.07
CA TRP A 272 1.47 4.79 -35.15
C TRP A 272 2.41 3.83 -35.87
N LYS A 273 3.28 3.11 -35.14
CA LYS A 273 4.29 2.22 -35.74
C LYS A 273 3.68 1.14 -36.62
N ILE A 274 2.47 0.69 -36.31
CA ILE A 274 1.71 -0.28 -37.13
C ILE A 274 0.73 0.40 -38.11
N SER A 275 0.99 1.66 -38.47
CA SER A 275 0.25 2.46 -39.45
C SER A 275 -1.24 2.70 -39.14
N LYS A 276 -1.66 2.53 -37.88
CA LYS A 276 -3.02 2.85 -37.40
C LYS A 276 -3.10 4.30 -36.91
N ILE A 277 -2.93 5.24 -37.82
CA ILE A 277 -2.79 6.68 -37.53
C ILE A 277 -4.00 7.23 -36.76
N ASP A 278 -5.23 6.88 -37.15
CA ASP A 278 -6.44 7.37 -36.48
C ASP A 278 -6.53 6.93 -35.01
N GLN A 279 -6.07 5.71 -34.70
CA GLN A 279 -6.04 5.20 -33.33
C GLN A 279 -4.94 5.89 -32.52
N ALA A 280 -3.80 6.18 -33.16
CA ALA A 280 -2.72 6.93 -32.54
C ALA A 280 -3.17 8.36 -32.18
N GLU A 281 -3.83 9.07 -33.10
CA GLU A 281 -4.37 10.41 -32.88
C GLU A 281 -5.36 10.44 -31.71
N LYS A 282 -6.30 9.50 -31.67
CA LYS A 282 -7.26 9.35 -30.57
C LYS A 282 -6.57 9.18 -29.22
N HIS A 283 -5.54 8.34 -29.16
CA HIS A 283 -4.83 8.09 -27.92
C HIS A 283 -3.92 9.26 -27.48
N PHE A 284 -3.25 9.96 -28.40
CA PHE A 284 -2.51 11.16 -28.04
C PHE A 284 -3.43 12.29 -27.58
N SER A 285 -4.56 12.46 -28.27
CA SER A 285 -5.60 13.43 -27.86
C SER A 285 -6.12 13.10 -26.47
N ARG A 286 -6.43 11.82 -26.19
CA ARG A 286 -6.85 11.37 -24.86
C ARG A 286 -5.78 11.63 -23.79
N ALA A 287 -4.51 11.41 -24.10
CA ALA A 287 -3.41 11.72 -23.17
C ALA A 287 -3.32 13.22 -22.85
N LEU A 288 -3.59 14.11 -23.81
CA LEU A 288 -3.62 15.56 -23.63
C LEU A 288 -4.89 16.06 -22.93
N THR A 289 -6.02 15.39 -23.14
CA THR A 289 -7.23 15.59 -22.32
C THR A 289 -6.90 15.30 -20.85
N ILE A 290 -6.30 14.15 -20.55
CA ILE A 290 -5.98 13.77 -19.16
C ILE A 290 -4.88 14.66 -18.56
N ASN A 291 -3.82 14.94 -19.32
CA ASN A 291 -2.72 15.80 -18.89
C ASN A 291 -2.38 16.80 -20.01
N PRO A 292 -2.92 18.03 -19.95
CA PRO A 292 -2.66 19.08 -20.91
C PRO A 292 -1.18 19.42 -21.14
N TYR A 293 -0.32 19.14 -20.16
CA TYR A 293 1.11 19.46 -20.21
C TYR A 293 1.98 18.27 -20.62
N HIS A 294 1.38 17.18 -21.12
CA HIS A 294 2.12 15.97 -21.49
C HIS A 294 2.96 16.17 -22.77
N ALA A 295 4.20 16.65 -22.61
CA ALA A 295 5.10 17.05 -23.69
C ALA A 295 5.27 16.01 -24.82
N LYS A 296 5.42 14.72 -24.49
CA LYS A 296 5.55 13.65 -25.50
C LYS A 296 4.28 13.48 -26.35
N ALA A 297 3.10 13.71 -25.77
CA ALA A 297 1.83 13.57 -26.48
C ALA A 297 1.61 14.76 -27.42
N HIS A 298 1.99 15.98 -26.98
CA HIS A 298 2.07 17.16 -27.84
C HIS A 298 2.95 16.92 -29.07
N PHE A 299 4.18 16.46 -28.84
CA PHE A 299 5.13 16.17 -29.90
C PHE A 299 4.61 15.13 -30.89
N ASN A 300 4.08 14.02 -30.36
CA ASN A 300 3.53 12.95 -31.19
C ASN A 300 2.32 13.43 -32.01
N LEU A 301 1.35 14.10 -31.38
CA LEU A 301 0.17 14.60 -32.10
C LEU A 301 0.56 15.65 -33.16
N GLY A 302 1.51 16.54 -32.86
CA GLY A 302 2.07 17.49 -33.82
C GLY A 302 2.72 16.80 -35.02
N LYS A 303 3.44 15.69 -34.80
CA LYS A 303 3.96 14.88 -35.91
C LYS A 303 2.83 14.28 -36.76
N ILE A 304 1.71 13.83 -36.17
CA ILE A 304 0.56 13.29 -36.95
C ILE A 304 0.04 14.37 -37.88
N PHE A 305 -0.24 15.56 -37.34
CA PHE A 305 -0.76 16.67 -38.13
C PHE A 305 0.22 17.11 -39.21
N ARG A 306 1.53 17.13 -38.92
CA ARG A 306 2.55 17.42 -39.93
C ARG A 306 2.58 16.38 -41.05
N LEU A 307 2.36 15.09 -40.77
CA LEU A 307 2.27 14.06 -41.79
C LEU A 307 0.99 14.16 -42.63
N GLN A 308 -0.15 14.42 -41.99
CA GLN A 308 -1.43 14.51 -42.68
C GLN A 308 -1.53 15.77 -43.57
N TRP A 309 -0.98 16.90 -43.13
CA TRP A 309 -1.22 18.20 -43.76
C TRP A 309 0.05 18.86 -44.32
N GLY A 310 1.25 18.41 -43.94
CA GLY A 310 2.52 18.99 -44.37
C GLY A 310 3.05 20.12 -43.46
N PRO A 311 4.30 20.59 -43.66
CA PRO A 311 5.03 21.47 -42.73
C PRO A 311 4.73 22.98 -42.89
N SER A 312 3.69 23.38 -43.61
CA SER A 312 3.43 24.82 -43.84
C SER A 312 3.15 25.57 -42.53
N ARG A 313 3.47 26.87 -42.49
CA ARG A 313 3.24 27.74 -41.33
C ARG A 313 1.76 27.78 -40.92
N ASP A 314 0.86 27.72 -41.90
CA ASP A 314 -0.58 27.71 -41.67
C ASP A 314 -1.05 26.38 -41.08
N ASN A 315 -0.48 25.26 -41.53
CA ASN A 315 -0.76 23.94 -40.95
C ASN A 315 -0.20 23.78 -39.54
N GLU A 316 0.96 24.38 -39.25
CA GLU A 316 1.50 24.41 -37.89
C GLU A 316 0.62 25.24 -36.94
N LYS A 317 0.14 26.41 -37.39
CA LYS A 317 -0.82 27.22 -36.64
C LYS A 317 -2.13 26.46 -36.39
N TRP A 318 -2.64 25.78 -37.41
CA TRP A 318 -3.85 24.97 -37.30
C TRP A 318 -3.67 23.80 -36.32
N ALA A 319 -2.54 23.08 -36.40
CA ALA A 319 -2.20 21.99 -35.49
C ALA A 319 -2.13 22.48 -34.04
N LYS A 320 -1.44 23.61 -33.79
CA LYS A 320 -1.39 24.25 -32.46
C LYS A 320 -2.80 24.61 -31.98
N SER A 321 -3.61 25.24 -32.82
CA SER A 321 -5.00 25.60 -32.49
C SER A 321 -5.83 24.36 -32.10
N ARG A 322 -5.74 23.27 -32.87
CA ARG A 322 -6.49 22.03 -32.59
C ARG A 322 -6.09 21.37 -31.28
N ILE A 323 -4.79 21.39 -30.96
CA ILE A 323 -4.26 20.93 -29.67
C ILE A 323 -4.76 21.83 -28.53
N THR A 324 -4.69 23.15 -28.70
CA THR A 324 -5.18 24.12 -27.71
C THR A 324 -6.68 23.93 -27.45
N ILE A 325 -7.50 23.75 -28.49
CA ILE A 325 -8.95 23.48 -28.37
C ILE A 325 -9.20 22.19 -27.58
N THR A 326 -8.42 21.14 -27.84
CA THR A 326 -8.54 19.86 -27.11
C THR A 326 -8.27 20.05 -25.62
N ILE A 327 -7.26 20.87 -25.29
CA ILE A 327 -6.90 21.19 -23.91
C ILE A 327 -7.95 22.08 -23.24
N THR A 328 -8.37 23.18 -23.88
CA THR A 328 -9.30 24.15 -23.28
C THR A 328 -10.66 23.51 -23.03
N LYS A 329 -11.19 22.75 -24.00
CA LYS A 329 -12.43 21.98 -23.82
C LYS A 329 -12.34 21.04 -22.61
N THR A 330 -11.18 20.45 -22.38
CA THR A 330 -11.00 19.55 -21.24
C THR A 330 -10.95 20.30 -19.91
N ILE A 331 -10.23 21.43 -19.85
CA ILE A 331 -10.18 22.26 -18.63
C ILE A 331 -11.58 22.75 -18.25
N GLU A 332 -12.41 23.09 -19.24
CA GLU A 332 -13.81 23.45 -19.07
C GLU A 332 -14.63 22.29 -18.48
N ASP A 333 -14.52 21.09 -19.08
CA ASP A 333 -15.22 19.88 -18.64
C ASP A 333 -14.83 19.46 -17.21
N GLU A 334 -13.55 19.57 -16.84
CA GLU A 334 -13.08 19.30 -15.48
C GLU A 334 -13.57 20.34 -14.47
N ARG A 335 -13.59 21.62 -14.83
CA ARG A 335 -14.15 22.68 -13.99
C ARG A 335 -15.63 22.40 -13.70
N GLN A 336 -16.40 22.00 -14.71
CA GLN A 336 -17.81 21.67 -14.53
C GLN A 336 -18.02 20.42 -13.66
N LYS A 337 -17.16 19.40 -13.77
CA LYS A 337 -17.21 18.21 -12.90
C LYS A 337 -16.87 18.51 -11.44
N LYS A 338 -16.03 19.51 -11.16
CA LYS A 338 -15.70 19.92 -9.77
C LYS A 338 -16.78 20.79 -9.13
N MET A 339 -17.65 21.42 -9.92
CA MET A 339 -18.78 22.24 -9.43
C MET A 339 -20.06 21.44 -9.17
N LYS A 340 -20.09 20.14 -9.53
CA LYS A 340 -21.18 19.20 -9.26
C LYS A 340 -20.73 18.17 -8.24
#